data_AF-A0A7X9LX67-F1
#
_entry.id   AF-A0A7X9LX67-F1
#
_cell.length_a   1.000
_cell.length_b   1.000
_cell.length_c   1.000
_cell.angle_alpha   90.00
_cell.angle_beta   90.00
_cell.angle_gamma   90.00
#
_symmetry.space_group_name_H-M   'P 1'
#
loop_
_entity.id
_entity.type
_entity.pdbx_description
1 polymer ?
#
loop_
_entity_poly.entity_id
_entity_poly.type
_entity_poly.pdbx_seq_one_letter_code
_entity_poly.pdbx_strand_id
1 'polypeptide(L)'
;MVLKNLTKLAITGLIASIILLLFLNFLGPYNMLTALTASQIKDIPEIKEELAGYKILNIKYLGYDTYRIYTDKKDFIVVKKDSSDHLFWRYDIFEFKSEVEYFRNPM
;
A
#
# COMPACT_ATOMS: atom_id res chain seq x y z
N MET A 1 -34.25 27.56 -19.71
CA MET A 1 -33.15 26.90 -20.44
C MET A 1 -31.80 27.07 -19.73
N VAL A 2 -31.47 28.30 -19.27
CA VAL A 2 -30.22 28.64 -18.57
C VAL A 2 -29.95 27.81 -17.30
N LEU A 3 -30.97 27.59 -16.45
CA LEU A 3 -30.81 26.86 -15.19
C LEU A 3 -30.37 25.38 -15.37
N LYS A 4 -30.83 24.72 -16.45
CA LYS A 4 -30.44 23.34 -16.78
C LYS A 4 -28.99 23.23 -17.27
N ASN A 5 -28.42 24.31 -17.80
CA ASN A 5 -27.03 24.34 -18.25
C ASN A 5 -26.07 24.59 -17.08
N LEU A 6 -26.48 25.41 -16.09
CA LEU A 6 -25.72 25.65 -14.87
C LEU A 6 -25.59 24.38 -14.01
N THR A 7 -26.67 23.62 -13.84
CA THR A 7 -26.62 22.36 -13.06
C THR A 7 -25.77 21.30 -13.74
N LYS A 8 -25.83 21.18 -15.07
CA LYS A 8 -24.93 20.30 -15.83
C LYS A 8 -23.46 20.70 -15.67
N LEU A 9 -23.14 21.99 -15.76
CA LEU A 9 -21.77 22.48 -15.59
C LEU A 9 -21.22 22.17 -14.18
N ALA A 10 -22.05 22.36 -13.16
CA ALA A 10 -21.68 22.05 -11.77
C ALA A 10 -21.44 20.54 -11.57
N ILE A 11 -22.29 19.69 -12.12
CA ILE A 11 -22.13 18.23 -12.06
C ILE A 11 -20.85 17.80 -12.80
N THR A 12 -20.60 18.32 -14.00
CA THR A 12 -19.38 18.01 -14.75
C THR A 12 -18.13 18.47 -14.02
N GLY A 13 -18.16 19.66 -13.40
CA GLY A 13 -17.06 20.15 -12.57
C GLY A 13 -16.79 19.27 -11.35
N LEU A 14 -17.85 18.82 -10.68
CA LEU A 14 -17.75 17.90 -9.53
C LEU A 14 -17.15 16.55 -9.95
N ILE A 15 -17.62 15.97 -11.05
CA ILE A 15 -17.06 14.72 -11.58
C ILE A 15 -15.58 14.91 -11.95
N ALA A 16 -15.23 16.00 -12.65
CA ALA A 16 -13.84 16.30 -13.01
C ALA A 16 -12.93 16.44 -11.78
N SER A 17 -13.42 17.08 -10.70
CA SER A 17 -12.68 17.21 -9.44
C SER A 17 -12.43 15.86 -8.77
N ILE A 18 -13.41 14.95 -8.79
CA ILE A 18 -13.27 13.60 -8.23
C ILE A 18 -12.23 12.82 -9.05
N ILE A 19 -12.30 12.88 -10.38
CA ILE A 19 -11.34 12.22 -11.26
C ILE A 19 -9.93 12.77 -11.03
N LEU A 20 -9.78 14.08 -10.90
CA LEU A 20 -8.49 14.71 -10.62
C LEU A 20 -7.91 14.26 -9.28
N LEU A 21 -8.74 14.18 -8.23
CA LEU A 21 -8.30 13.69 -6.91
C LEU A 21 -7.90 12.21 -6.95
N LEU A 22 -8.61 11.37 -7.71
CA LEU A 22 -8.22 9.98 -7.94
C LEU A 22 -6.91 9.87 -8.72
N PHE A 23 -6.71 10.73 -9.73
CA PHE A 23 -5.46 10.77 -10.49
C PHE A 23 -4.26 11.22 -9.64
N LEU A 24 -4.45 12.24 -8.81
CA LEU A 24 -3.43 12.68 -7.85
C LEU A 24 -3.11 11.58 -6.82
N ASN A 25 -4.08 10.74 -6.46
CA ASN A 25 -3.85 9.59 -5.60
C ASN A 25 -2.96 8.53 -6.27
N PHE A 26 -3.10 8.35 -7.59
CA PHE A 26 -2.25 7.42 -8.36
C PHE A 26 -0.79 7.90 -8.46
N LEU A 27 -0.56 9.21 -8.52
CA LEU A 27 0.79 9.80 -8.56
C LEU A 27 1.46 9.87 -7.17
N GLY A 28 0.69 9.69 -6.11
CA GLY A 28 1.21 9.74 -4.75
C GLY A 28 1.97 8.47 -4.36
N PRO A 29 2.84 8.56 -3.34
CA PRO A 29 3.48 7.38 -2.75
C PRO A 29 2.47 6.38 -2.16
N TYR A 30 1.26 6.85 -1.87
CA TYR A 30 0.21 6.10 -1.22
C TYR A 30 -0.98 5.90 -2.17
N ASN A 31 -1.03 4.73 -2.80
CA ASN A 31 -2.15 4.31 -3.63
C ASN A 31 -3.30 3.75 -2.76
N MET A 32 -4.45 4.42 -2.77
CA MET A 32 -5.64 4.01 -2.00
C MET A 32 -6.20 2.66 -2.46
N LEU A 33 -6.15 2.35 -3.76
CA LEU A 33 -6.61 1.05 -4.26
C LEU A 33 -5.77 -0.07 -3.66
N THR A 34 -4.45 0.09 -3.67
CA THR A 34 -3.52 -0.84 -3.02
C THR A 34 -3.77 -0.94 -1.51
N ALA A 35 -4.08 0.18 -0.85
CA ALA A 35 -4.42 0.20 0.57
C ALA A 35 -5.70 -0.60 0.88
N LEU A 36 -6.72 -0.51 0.03
CA LEU A 36 -7.97 -1.25 0.18
C LEU A 36 -7.80 -2.75 -0.07
N THR A 37 -6.90 -3.14 -0.97
CA THR A 37 -6.59 -4.54 -1.28
C THR A 37 -5.42 -5.09 -0.46
N ALA A 38 -4.85 -4.32 0.47
CA ALA A 38 -3.67 -4.71 1.24
C ALA A 38 -3.86 -6.02 2.01
N SER A 39 -5.09 -6.34 2.42
CA SER A 39 -5.42 -7.57 3.13
C SER A 39 -5.18 -8.85 2.31
N GLN A 40 -5.16 -8.76 0.97
CA GLN A 40 -4.98 -9.89 0.06
C GLN A 40 -3.51 -10.36 -0.02
N ILE A 41 -2.57 -9.54 0.46
CA ILE A 41 -1.15 -9.86 0.36
C ILE A 41 -0.76 -11.13 1.12
N LYS A 42 -1.51 -11.47 2.19
CA LYS A 42 -1.33 -12.71 2.96
C LYS A 42 -1.63 -13.99 2.18
N ASP A 43 -2.35 -13.88 1.06
CA ASP A 43 -2.76 -15.02 0.25
C ASP A 43 -1.70 -15.36 -0.82
N ILE A 44 -0.65 -14.55 -0.94
CA ILE A 44 0.50 -14.79 -1.82
C ILE A 44 1.32 -15.96 -1.27
N PRO A 45 1.65 -16.99 -2.06
CA PRO A 45 2.35 -18.19 -1.60
C PRO A 45 3.62 -17.90 -0.79
N GLU A 46 4.52 -17.05 -1.31
CA GLU A 46 5.79 -16.68 -0.65
C GLU A 46 5.57 -16.09 0.76
N ILE A 47 4.61 -15.17 0.90
CA ILE A 47 4.31 -14.51 2.18
C ILE A 47 3.58 -15.47 3.12
N LYS A 48 2.69 -16.30 2.59
CA LYS A 48 1.96 -17.30 3.36
C LYS A 48 2.89 -18.35 3.95
N GLU A 49 3.89 -18.77 3.19
CA GLU A 49 4.93 -19.70 3.64
C GLU A 49 5.81 -19.06 4.71
N GLU A 50 6.30 -17.84 4.50
CA GLU A 50 7.16 -17.15 5.47
C GLU A 50 6.45 -16.85 6.79
N LEU A 51 5.14 -16.54 6.72
CA LEU A 51 4.32 -16.26 7.90
C LEU A 51 3.62 -17.50 8.47
N ALA A 52 4.00 -18.70 8.00
CA ALA A 52 3.46 -19.94 8.53
C ALA A 52 3.75 -20.05 10.04
N GLY A 53 2.69 -20.16 10.86
CA GLY A 53 2.81 -20.24 12.32
C GLY A 53 2.64 -18.91 13.08
N TYR A 54 2.32 -17.82 12.36
CA TYR A 54 1.88 -16.56 12.94
C TYR A 54 0.39 -16.33 12.70
N LYS A 55 -0.30 -15.79 13.69
CA LYS A 55 -1.68 -15.34 13.53
C LYS A 55 -1.68 -13.88 13.09
N ILE A 56 -2.04 -13.64 11.84
CA ILE A 56 -2.16 -12.27 11.29
C ILE A 56 -3.34 -11.56 11.97
N LEU A 57 -3.06 -10.45 12.64
CA LEU A 57 -4.05 -9.61 13.32
C LEU A 57 -4.52 -8.48 12.40
N ASN A 58 -3.60 -7.85 11.68
CA ASN A 58 -3.88 -6.73 10.79
C ASN A 58 -2.81 -6.58 9.72
N ILE A 59 -3.17 -5.97 8.59
CA ILE A 59 -2.24 -5.62 7.52
C ILE A 59 -2.46 -4.16 7.16
N LYS A 60 -1.39 -3.36 7.21
CA LYS A 60 -1.43 -1.94 6.89
C LYS A 60 -0.54 -1.65 5.70
N TYR A 61 -1.08 -1.00 4.68
CA TYR A 61 -0.29 -0.45 3.60
C TYR A 61 0.44 0.82 4.06
N LEU A 62 1.73 0.91 3.76
CA LEU A 62 2.59 2.04 4.13
C LEU A 62 2.92 2.96 2.94
N GLY A 63 2.53 2.58 1.72
CA GLY A 63 2.94 3.27 0.48
C GLY A 63 4.11 2.56 -0.21
N TYR A 64 4.40 2.93 -1.46
CA TYR A 64 5.51 2.38 -2.27
C TYR A 64 5.59 0.85 -2.22
N ASP A 65 4.45 0.19 -2.39
CA ASP A 65 4.30 -1.27 -2.31
C ASP A 65 4.94 -1.92 -1.07
N THR A 66 4.91 -1.17 0.03
CA THR A 66 5.35 -1.59 1.35
C THR A 66 4.16 -1.82 2.28
N TYR A 67 4.21 -2.90 3.04
CA TYR A 67 3.14 -3.36 3.92
C TYR A 67 3.72 -3.66 5.29
N ARG A 68 2.98 -3.34 6.35
CA ARG A 68 3.25 -3.81 7.70
C ARG A 68 2.22 -4.84 8.08
N ILE A 69 2.68 -6.03 8.43
CA ILE A 69 1.85 -7.15 8.87
C ILE A 69 2.02 -7.28 10.38
N TYR A 70 0.92 -7.08 11.10
CA TYR A 70 0.85 -7.23 12.54
C TYR A 70 0.46 -8.67 12.87
N THR A 71 1.22 -9.35 13.72
CA THR A 71 0.92 -10.70 14.16
C THR A 71 0.81 -10.79 15.68
N ASP A 72 0.46 -11.97 16.19
CA ASP A 72 0.39 -12.26 17.62
C ASP A 72 1.75 -12.25 18.33
N LYS A 73 2.85 -12.44 17.60
CA LYS A 73 4.21 -12.55 18.18
C LYS A 73 5.11 -11.39 17.77
N LYS A 74 5.12 -11.05 16.48
CA LYS A 74 6.08 -10.13 15.85
C LYS A 74 5.44 -9.35 14.73
N ASP A 75 5.93 -8.16 14.46
CA ASP A 75 5.51 -7.39 13.30
C ASP A 75 6.49 -7.63 12.14
N PHE A 76 5.98 -7.61 10.91
CA PHE A 76 6.80 -7.75 9.70
C PHE A 76 6.59 -6.57 8.77
N ILE A 77 7.65 -6.15 8.08
CA ILE A 77 7.59 -5.26 6.92
C ILE A 77 7.77 -6.12 5.68
N VAL A 78 6.86 -5.98 4.73
CA VAL A 78 6.92 -6.64 3.43
C VAL A 78 7.07 -5.56 2.36
N VAL A 79 8.06 -5.70 1.49
CA VAL A 79 8.34 -4.78 0.39
C VAL A 79 8.25 -5.55 -0.91
N LYS A 80 7.36 -5.13 -1.81
CA LYS A 80 7.33 -5.65 -3.17
C LYS A 80 8.54 -5.13 -3.92
N LYS A 81 9.30 -6.03 -4.55
CA LYS A 81 10.35 -5.67 -5.50
C LYS A 81 9.89 -5.94 -6.91
N ASP A 82 10.07 -4.93 -7.76
CA ASP A 82 10.07 -5.13 -9.19
C ASP A 82 11.32 -5.96 -9.55
N SER A 83 11.10 -7.21 -9.92
CA SER A 83 12.15 -8.00 -10.56
C SER A 83 12.35 -7.47 -11.97
N SER A 84 13.60 -7.23 -12.36
CA SER A 84 13.97 -6.86 -13.73
C SER A 84 13.58 -7.93 -14.76
N ASP A 85 13.37 -9.18 -14.31
CA ASP A 85 12.66 -10.19 -15.07
C ASP A 85 11.15 -10.06 -14.81
N HIS A 86 10.44 -9.45 -15.76
CA HIS A 86 8.99 -9.14 -15.74
C HIS A 86 8.03 -10.31 -15.45
N LEU A 87 8.54 -11.51 -15.18
CA LEU A 87 7.79 -12.74 -15.02
C LEU A 87 7.44 -13.07 -13.55
N PHE A 88 8.17 -12.53 -12.57
CA PHE A 88 7.96 -12.86 -11.16
C PHE A 88 8.10 -11.64 -10.26
N TRP A 89 7.01 -11.26 -9.58
CA TRP A 89 7.09 -10.31 -8.47
C TRP A 89 7.71 -11.03 -7.28
N ARG A 90 8.65 -10.38 -6.60
CA ARG A 90 9.30 -10.89 -5.39
C ARG A 90 8.96 -10.01 -4.21
N TYR A 91 8.89 -10.59 -3.02
CA TYR A 91 8.66 -9.85 -1.79
C TYR A 91 9.83 -10.04 -0.83
N ASP A 92 10.41 -8.92 -0.39
CA ASP A 92 11.33 -8.96 0.73
C ASP A 92 10.53 -8.84 2.03
N ILE A 93 10.80 -9.74 2.99
CA ILE A 93 10.10 -9.79 4.27
C ILE A 93 11.14 -9.55 5.37
N PHE A 94 10.88 -8.55 6.22
CA PHE A 94 11.75 -8.13 7.31
C PHE A 94 10.99 -8.21 8.63
N GLU A 95 11.63 -8.71 9.69
CA GLU A 95 11.11 -8.56 11.04
C GLU A 95 11.22 -7.09 11.47
N PHE A 96 10.09 -6.49 11.84
CA PHE A 96 10.07 -5.14 12.36
C PHE A 96 10.51 -5.14 13.82
N LYS A 97 11.71 -4.63 14.08
CA LYS A 97 12.19 -4.33 15.44
C LYS A 97 11.90 -2.87 15.75
N SER A 98 11.12 -2.61 16.80
CA SER A 98 10.82 -1.24 17.25
C SER A 98 12.01 -0.56 17.92
N GLU A 99 13.07 -1.30 18.24
CA GLU A 99 14.29 -0.75 18.82
C GLU A 99 15.04 0.03 17.73
N VAL A 100 15.09 1.35 17.90
CA VAL A 100 15.91 2.23 17.05
C VAL A 100 17.37 1.97 17.41
N GLU A 101 18.07 1.18 16.61
CA GLU A 101 19.52 1.14 16.68
C GLU A 101 20.04 2.52 16.26
N TYR A 102 20.51 3.30 17.24
CA TYR A 102 21.18 4.57 16.98
C TYR A 102 22.47 4.29 16.22
N PHE A 103 22.41 4.42 14.89
CA PHE A 103 23.60 4.43 14.05
C PHE A 103 24.34 5.75 14.29
N ARG A 104 25.27 5.76 15.26
CA ARG A 104 26.22 6.86 15.38
C ARG A 104 27.14 6.76 14.18
N ASN A 105 27.01 7.69 13.24
CA ASN A 105 28.00 7.88 12.18
C ASN A 105 29.36 8.11 12.87
N PRO A 106 30.35 7.20 12.73
CA PRO A 106 31.69 7.47 13.23
C PRO A 106 32.30 8.51 12.28
N MET A 107 32.11 9.79 12.60
CA MET A 107 33.01 10.83 12.11
C MET A 107 34.38 10.64 12.73
#